data_AF-A0A8J3SJB3-F1
#
_entry.id   AF-A0A8J3SJB3-F1
#
_cell.length_a   1.000
_cell.length_b   1.000
_cell.length_c   1.000
_cell.angle_alpha   90.00
_cell.angle_beta   90.00
_cell.angle_gamma   90.00
#
_symmetry.space_group_name_H-M   'P 1'
#
loop_
_entity.id
_entity.type
_entity.pdbx_description
1 polymer ?
#
loop_
_entity_poly.entity_id
_entity_poly.type
_entity_poly.pdbx_seq_one_letter_code
_entity_poly.pdbx_strand_id
1 'polypeptide(L)'
;MGNQIIQQPNGTFAIFSSEYGRIVVWDASEDEIVEWFAGRAAETARRNARETIAHVAAGRPRRAYYQFAMDWQEALTEDRRNGGQAWKGPRHGETSSGTCHPDPLTKRPK
;
A
#
# COMPACT_ATOMS: atom_id res chain seq x y z
N MET A 1 5.80 -22.62 6.34
CA MET A 1 7.16 -22.83 6.87
C MET A 1 7.64 -21.52 7.46
N GLY A 2 8.42 -21.55 8.55
CA GLY A 2 8.78 -20.37 9.36
C GLY A 2 10.29 -20.12 9.44
N ASN A 3 10.64 -18.96 10.00
CA ASN A 3 12.00 -18.56 10.33
C ASN A 3 12.19 -18.56 11.85
N GLN A 4 13.33 -19.04 12.33
CA GLN A 4 13.67 -19.10 13.76
C GLN A 4 14.91 -18.27 14.03
N ILE A 5 14.85 -17.40 15.05
CA ILE A 5 16.01 -16.66 15.56
C ILE A 5 16.77 -17.58 16.53
N ILE A 6 18.09 -17.63 16.40
CA ILE A 6 19.00 -18.45 17.21
C ILE A 6 20.09 -17.53 17.75
N GLN A 7 20.30 -17.52 19.07
CA GLN A 7 21.44 -16.82 19.66
C GLN A 7 22.72 -17.66 19.49
N GLN A 8 23.81 -17.01 19.09
CA GLN A 8 25.11 -17.61 18.85
C GLN A 8 26.03 -17.50 20.10
N PRO A 9 27.08 -18.33 20.22
CA PRO A 9 27.97 -18.30 21.39
C PRO A 9 28.74 -16.99 21.60
N ASN A 10 28.96 -16.21 20.53
CA ASN A 10 29.59 -14.89 20.56
C ASN A 10 28.61 -13.76 20.96
N GLY A 11 27.34 -14.08 21.23
CA GLY A 11 26.32 -13.13 21.69
C GLY A 11 25.48 -12.48 20.58
N THR A 12 25.81 -12.72 19.31
CA THR A 12 25.01 -12.28 18.15
C THR A 12 23.90 -13.28 17.82
N PHE A 13 23.16 -13.04 16.74
CA PHE A 13 22.02 -13.82 16.32
C PHE A 13 22.16 -14.36 14.89
N ALA A 14 21.48 -15.47 14.62
CA ALA A 14 21.31 -16.04 13.30
C ALA A 14 19.82 -16.33 13.04
N ILE A 15 19.44 -16.41 11.77
CA ILE A 15 18.10 -16.85 11.36
C ILE A 15 18.20 -18.15 10.59
N PHE A 16 17.57 -19.20 11.11
CA PHE A 16 17.37 -20.46 10.39
C PHE A 16 16.02 -20.45 9.67
N SER A 17 16.01 -20.81 8.39
CA SER A 17 14.79 -20.93 7.60
C SER A 17 14.43 -22.40 7.36
N SER A 18 13.26 -22.81 7.86
CA SER A 18 12.74 -24.17 7.62
C SER A 18 12.36 -24.43 6.16
N GLU A 19 12.08 -23.37 5.39
CA GLU A 19 11.79 -23.47 3.96
C GLU A 19 13.03 -23.87 3.14
N TYR A 20 14.20 -23.34 3.51
CA TYR A 20 15.45 -23.62 2.81
C TYR A 20 16.33 -24.64 3.54
N GLY A 21 15.96 -25.07 4.75
CA GLY A 21 16.75 -25.96 5.58
C GLY A 21 18.14 -25.42 5.93
N ARG A 22 18.32 -24.09 5.99
CA ARG A 22 19.63 -23.45 6.19
C ARG A 22 19.53 -22.12 6.91
N ILE A 23 20.67 -21.66 7.42
CA ILE A 23 20.85 -20.31 7.94
C ILE A 23 20.80 -19.31 6.78
N VAL A 24 19.99 -18.27 6.94
CA VAL A 24 19.78 -17.19 5.95
C VAL A 24 20.29 -15.83 6.41
N VAL A 25 20.55 -15.68 7.72
CA VAL A 25 21.20 -14.53 8.34
C VAL A 25 22.16 -15.06 9.39
N TRP A 26 23.38 -14.52 9.46
CA TRP A 26 24.45 -14.97 10.34
C TRP A 26 25.14 -13.76 10.99
N ASP A 27 25.52 -13.88 12.26
CA ASP A 27 26.29 -12.86 12.99
C ASP A 27 25.61 -11.49 13.04
N ALA A 28 24.29 -11.50 13.20
CA ALA A 28 23.47 -10.30 13.23
C ALA A 28 23.30 -9.75 14.65
N SER A 29 23.30 -8.44 14.78
CA SER A 29 22.80 -7.72 15.95
C SER A 29 21.28 -7.82 16.07
N GLU A 30 20.74 -7.43 17.22
CA GLU A 30 19.29 -7.38 17.45
C GLU A 30 18.58 -6.47 16.43
N ASP A 31 19.14 -5.28 16.17
CA ASP A 31 18.59 -4.32 15.21
C ASP A 31 18.54 -4.88 13.78
N GLU A 32 19.58 -5.62 13.37
CA GLU A 32 19.61 -6.26 12.05
C GLU A 32 18.57 -7.38 11.93
N ILE A 33 18.29 -8.12 13.01
CA ILE A 33 17.21 -9.11 13.04
C ILE A 33 15.87 -8.41 12.86
N VAL A 34 15.62 -7.32 13.60
CA VAL A 34 14.38 -6.53 13.49
C VAL A 34 14.20 -6.01 12.06
N GLU A 35 15.22 -5.40 11.48
CA GLU A 35 15.16 -4.86 10.13
C GLU A 35 14.91 -5.95 9.09
N TRP A 36 15.53 -7.12 9.25
CA TRP A 36 15.30 -8.25 8.36
C TRP A 36 13.83 -8.69 8.36
N PHE A 37 13.22 -8.84 9.54
CA PHE A 37 11.80 -9.20 9.64
C PHE A 37 10.88 -8.09 9.14
N ALA A 38 11.19 -6.82 9.45
CA ALA A 38 10.42 -5.67 8.99
C ALA A 38 10.44 -5.57 7.46
N GLY A 39 11.61 -5.73 6.82
CA GLY A 39 11.76 -5.75 5.38
C GLY A 39 10.93 -6.85 4.72
N ARG A 40 11.02 -8.09 5.23
CA ARG A 40 10.22 -9.23 4.75
C ARG A 40 8.72 -9.02 4.88
N ALA A 41 8.28 -8.46 6.01
CA ALA A 41 6.88 -8.12 6.25
C ALA A 41 6.41 -7.04 5.28
N ALA A 42 7.20 -5.98 5.07
CA ALA A 42 6.90 -4.90 4.15
C ALA A 42 6.82 -5.38 2.69
N GLU A 43 7.73 -6.24 2.25
CA GLU A 43 7.67 -6.87 0.92
C GLU A 43 6.38 -7.68 0.71
N THR A 44 6.05 -8.50 1.70
CA THR A 44 4.83 -9.32 1.67
C THR A 44 3.59 -8.44 1.61
N ALA A 45 3.51 -7.41 2.45
CA ALA A 45 2.41 -6.44 2.45
C ALA A 45 2.29 -5.72 1.09
N ARG A 46 3.40 -5.26 0.51
CA ARG A 46 3.42 -4.62 -0.82
C ARG A 46 2.92 -5.55 -1.91
N ARG A 47 3.36 -6.81 -1.93
CA ARG A 47 2.90 -7.81 -2.90
C ARG A 47 1.39 -8.03 -2.78
N ASN A 48 0.91 -8.31 -1.57
CA ASN A 48 -0.50 -8.57 -1.31
C ASN A 48 -1.39 -7.37 -1.69
N ALA A 49 -0.93 -6.15 -1.40
CA ALA A 49 -1.62 -4.93 -1.80
C ALA A 49 -1.71 -4.80 -3.32
N ARG A 50 -0.62 -5.04 -4.06
CA ARG A 50 -0.62 -5.00 -5.54
C ARG A 50 -1.56 -6.04 -6.15
N GLU A 51 -1.57 -7.26 -5.63
CA GLU A 51 -2.47 -8.32 -6.10
C GLU A 51 -3.94 -7.96 -5.85
N THR A 52 -4.24 -7.43 -4.66
CA THR A 52 -5.57 -6.95 -4.29
C THR A 52 -6.03 -5.84 -5.22
N ILE A 53 -5.18 -4.83 -5.44
CA ILE A 53 -5.46 -3.72 -6.36
C ILE A 53 -5.69 -4.25 -7.78
N ALA A 54 -4.89 -5.21 -8.25
CA ALA A 54 -5.06 -5.79 -9.58
C ALA A 54 -6.43 -6.49 -9.73
N HIS A 55 -6.90 -7.21 -8.71
CA HIS A 55 -8.25 -7.79 -8.72
C HIS A 55 -9.36 -6.74 -8.77
N VAL A 56 -9.23 -5.67 -7.98
CA VAL A 56 -10.21 -4.57 -7.97
C VAL A 56 -10.24 -3.84 -9.31
N ALA A 57 -9.06 -3.46 -9.84
CA ALA A 57 -8.92 -2.76 -11.12
C ALA A 57 -9.44 -3.59 -12.30
N ALA A 58 -9.36 -4.92 -12.22
CA ALA A 58 -9.93 -5.82 -13.22
C ALA A 58 -11.46 -6.04 -13.09
N GLY A 59 -12.15 -5.30 -12.22
CA GLY A 59 -13.59 -5.47 -11.98
C GLY A 59 -13.95 -6.77 -11.25
N ARG A 60 -12.99 -7.37 -10.53
CA ARG A 60 -13.15 -8.66 -9.81
C ARG A 60 -12.91 -8.52 -8.30
N PRO A 61 -13.54 -7.56 -7.59
CA PRO A 61 -13.26 -7.31 -6.18
C PRO A 61 -13.57 -8.52 -5.28
N ARG A 62 -14.53 -9.38 -5.66
CA ARG A 62 -14.84 -10.64 -4.96
C ARG A 62 -13.67 -11.65 -4.97
N ARG A 63 -12.70 -11.54 -5.87
CA ARG A 63 -11.48 -12.36 -5.79
C ARG A 63 -10.54 -11.92 -4.68
N ALA A 64 -10.56 -10.64 -4.32
CA ALA A 64 -9.77 -10.12 -3.20
C ALA A 64 -10.50 -10.23 -1.86
N TYR A 65 -11.81 -9.95 -1.85
CA TYR A 65 -12.58 -9.77 -0.62
C TYR A 65 -13.71 -10.79 -0.42
N TYR A 66 -13.85 -11.78 -1.32
CA TYR A 66 -14.91 -12.78 -1.27
C TYR A 66 -16.31 -12.15 -1.14
N GLN A 67 -17.06 -12.53 -0.11
CA GLN A 67 -18.42 -12.04 0.17
C GLN A 67 -18.46 -10.63 0.78
N PHE A 68 -17.32 -10.05 1.18
CA PHE A 68 -17.24 -8.72 1.79
C PHE A 68 -16.85 -7.63 0.78
N ALA A 69 -16.81 -7.96 -0.50
CA ALA A 69 -16.58 -6.98 -1.55
C ALA A 69 -17.74 -6.00 -1.61
N MET A 70 -17.47 -4.74 -1.26
CA MET A 70 -18.40 -3.62 -1.41
C MET A 70 -18.09 -2.88 -2.72
N ASP A 71 -19.13 -2.33 -3.34
CA ASP A 71 -18.94 -1.28 -4.33
C ASP A 71 -18.69 0.08 -3.67
N TRP A 72 -18.45 1.09 -4.51
CA TRP A 72 -18.16 2.45 -4.06
C TRP A 72 -19.30 3.06 -3.24
N GLN A 73 -20.56 2.88 -3.65
CA GLN A 73 -21.71 3.48 -2.97
C GLN A 73 -21.99 2.80 -1.64
N GLU A 74 -21.85 1.47 -1.59
CA GLU A 74 -21.92 0.70 -0.35
C GLU A 74 -20.84 1.15 0.64
N ALA A 75 -19.59 1.28 0.19
CA ALA A 75 -18.49 1.75 1.03
C ALA A 75 -18.74 3.16 1.58
N LEU A 76 -19.23 4.10 0.75
CA LEU A 76 -19.57 5.46 1.21
C LEU A 76 -20.76 5.49 2.17
N THR A 77 -21.74 4.61 1.97
CA THR A 77 -22.90 4.50 2.86
C THR A 77 -22.46 4.03 4.24
N GLU A 78 -21.59 3.03 4.28
CA GLU A 78 -21.05 2.50 5.53
C GLU A 78 -20.08 3.49 6.21
N ASP A 79 -19.25 4.21 5.45
CA ASP A 79 -18.41 5.31 5.99
C ASP A 79 -19.28 6.35 6.70
N ARG A 80 -20.36 6.83 6.06
CA ARG A 80 -21.28 7.80 6.67
C ARG A 80 -21.98 7.26 7.90
N ARG A 81 -22.46 6.01 7.84
CA ARG A 81 -23.11 5.34 8.98
C ARG A 81 -22.20 5.31 10.20
N ASN A 82 -20.90 5.14 9.99
CA ASN A 82 -19.89 5.08 11.04
C ASN A 82 -19.28 6.45 11.41
N GLY A 83 -19.86 7.55 10.94
CA GLY A 83 -19.39 8.91 11.24
C GLY A 83 -18.14 9.35 10.46
N GLY A 84 -17.78 8.60 9.43
CA GLY A 84 -16.69 8.89 8.52
C GLY A 84 -16.90 10.18 7.71
N GLN A 85 -15.78 10.78 7.32
CA GLN A 85 -15.75 12.06 6.60
C GLN A 85 -15.01 11.95 5.26
N ALA A 86 -14.60 10.75 4.85
CA ALA A 86 -13.81 10.53 3.63
C ALA A 86 -14.59 10.93 2.37
N TRP A 87 -15.92 10.91 2.44
CA TRP A 87 -16.84 11.33 1.38
C TRP A 87 -16.89 12.86 1.16
N LYS A 88 -16.31 13.68 2.05
CA LYS A 88 -16.24 15.13 1.86
C LYS A 88 -15.20 15.41 0.77
N GLY A 89 -15.64 15.38 -0.49
CA GLY A 89 -14.83 15.86 -1.62
C GLY A 89 -14.32 17.28 -1.38
N PRO A 90 -13.35 17.77 -2.18
CA PRO A 90 -12.98 19.19 -2.14
C PRO A 90 -14.27 19.99 -2.25
N ARG A 91 -14.47 20.97 -1.36
CA ARG A 91 -15.68 21.80 -1.38
C ARG A 91 -15.82 22.33 -2.80
N HIS A 92 -16.84 21.87 -3.53
CA HIS A 92 -17.22 22.46 -4.81
C HIS A 92 -17.49 23.95 -4.53
N GLY A 93 -16.50 24.80 -4.77
CA GLY A 93 -16.48 26.18 -4.31
C GLY A 93 -15.11 26.86 -4.44
N GLU A 94 -14.00 26.13 -4.35
CA GLU A 94 -12.69 26.65 -4.78
C GLU A 94 -12.46 26.38 -6.27
N THR A 95 -13.32 26.98 -7.10
CA THR A 95 -12.87 27.38 -8.43
C THR A 95 -11.83 28.47 -8.22
N SER A 96 -10.55 28.13 -8.34
CA SER A 96 -9.51 29.11 -8.64
C SER A 96 -9.91 29.78 -9.96
N SER A 97 -10.59 30.91 -9.88
CA SER A 97 -10.80 31.83 -10.99
C SER A 97 -9.44 32.47 -11.34
N GLY A 98 -8.52 31.67 -11.87
CA GLY A 98 -7.43 32.16 -12.69
C GLY A 98 -8.02 32.42 -14.06
N THR A 99 -8.57 33.61 -14.27
CA THR A 99 -8.89 34.15 -15.59
C THR A 99 -7.62 34.16 -16.45
N CYS A 100 -7.34 33.05 -17.15
CA CYS A 100 -6.46 33.08 -18.31
C CYS A 100 -7.21 33.85 -19.40
N HIS A 101 -6.88 35.13 -19.48
CA HIS A 101 -7.22 36.02 -20.58
C HIS A 101 -6.73 35.39 -21.90
N PRO A 102 -7.59 35.13 -22.90
CA PRO A 102 -7.11 34.75 -24.21
C PRO A 102 -6.53 35.99 -24.89
N ASP A 103 -5.22 35.97 -25.08
CA ASP A 103 -4.47 36.95 -25.88
C ASP A 103 -4.88 36.81 -27.36
N PRO A 104 -5.52 37.81 -28.00
CA PRO A 104 -5.93 37.70 -29.38
C PRO A 104 -4.76 38.04 -30.31
N LEU A 105 -3.92 37.06 -30.60
CA LEU A 105 -3.03 37.10 -31.76
C LEU A 105 -3.84 36.95 -33.06
N THR A 106 -4.43 38.07 -33.50
CA THR A 106 -4.86 38.23 -34.88
C THR A 106 -4.39 39.58 -35.41
N LYS A 107 -3.39 39.52 -36.31
CA LYS A 107 -3.28 40.26 -37.59
C LYS A 107 -1.81 40.61 -37.89
N ARG A 108 -1.20 39.87 -38.83
CA ARG A 108 -0.20 40.44 -39.75
C ARG A 108 -0.80 40.42 -41.16
N PRO A 109 -0.84 41.55 -41.87
CA PRO A 109 -1.19 41.57 -43.29
C PRO A 109 0.00 41.11 -44.15
N LYS A 110 -0.35 40.75 -45.39
CA LYS A 110 0.49 40.20 -46.46
C LYS A 110 1.71 41.04 -46.80
#